data_AF-A0A1G1ZKW7-F1
#
_entry.id   AF-A0A1G1ZKW7-F1
#
_cell.length_a   1.000
_cell.length_b   1.000
_cell.length_c   1.000
_cell.angle_alpha   90.00
_cell.angle_beta   90.00
_cell.angle_gamma   90.00
#
_symmetry.space_group_name_H-M   'P 1'
#
loop_
_entity.id
_entity.type
_entity.pdbx_description
1 polymer ?
#
loop_
_entity_poly.entity_id
_entity_poly.type
_entity_poly.pdbx_seq_one_letter_code
_entity_poly.pdbx_strand_id
1 'polypeptide(L)'
;MKTLRLVLLLVSVGILALAGGVFARYGYEKVSVARAQKIVQKSTERLSEIKSFEYSAKAKIEQAGPPLPGTSAVIAIDGVSDFSSAQNPKSRSLLTVMPESFQTTLLPKDAVISLETRHLGKIYYLRLAISPELLPFLPLQLPKDWIKIDFEEARKSLLPSLPGVPKGAEQVRLSEEQKAKLKEIIIKAKLLKITAVLPGEKLDDIDTYRYGFVIDKNALIDFAWQLIALQLELMQQIQPDQPVDKEALGKANADFRKKLEEQLALIVMPKGEIWISKADLLPRKISLVWEPTFLGQTTPTGKLGIEFIFKSFNQPVEVQIPFPTKSLEEVMGALFGDFFGGIPAPLVK
;
A
#
# COMPACT_ATOMS: atom_id res chain seq x y z
N MET A 1 -54.04 42.18 -20.20
CA MET A 1 -52.80 42.72 -19.58
C MET A 1 -52.53 42.23 -18.16
N LYS A 2 -53.51 42.15 -17.23
CA LYS A 2 -53.26 41.74 -15.84
C LYS A 2 -52.82 40.28 -15.68
N THR A 3 -53.40 39.36 -16.45
CA THR A 3 -53.07 37.92 -16.44
C THR A 3 -51.65 37.62 -16.92
N LEU A 4 -51.18 38.29 -17.98
CA LEU A 4 -49.81 38.12 -18.49
C LEU A 4 -48.73 38.55 -17.47
N ARG A 5 -48.96 39.65 -16.75
CA ARG A 5 -48.04 40.13 -15.70
C ARG A 5 -47.94 39.16 -14.52
N LEU A 6 -49.04 38.53 -14.13
CA LEU A 6 -49.07 37.51 -13.07
C LEU A 6 -48.31 36.24 -13.48
N VAL A 7 -48.49 35.77 -14.72
CA VAL A 7 -47.77 34.61 -15.25
C VAL A 7 -46.26 34.87 -15.30
N LEU A 8 -45.84 36.05 -15.80
CA LEU A 8 -44.42 36.42 -15.82
C LEU A 8 -43.81 36.49 -14.42
N LEU A 9 -44.52 37.04 -13.43
CA LEU A 9 -44.07 37.07 -12.04
C LEU A 9 -43.87 35.66 -11.47
N LEU A 10 -44.83 34.76 -11.68
CA LEU A 10 -44.75 33.37 -11.20
C LEU A 10 -43.58 32.60 -11.85
N VAL A 11 -43.35 32.80 -13.14
CA VAL A 11 -42.21 32.22 -13.86
C VAL A 11 -40.88 32.76 -13.32
N SER A 12 -40.78 34.08 -13.07
CA SER A 12 -39.57 34.67 -12.49
C SER A 12 -39.28 34.16 -11.07
N VAL A 13 -40.30 34.02 -10.22
CA VAL A 13 -40.16 33.42 -8.88
C VAL A 13 -39.73 31.96 -8.98
N GLY A 14 -40.32 31.19 -9.92
CA GLY A 14 -39.90 29.81 -10.19
C GLY A 14 -38.44 29.70 -10.61
N ILE A 15 -37.98 30.55 -11.53
CA ILE A 15 -36.57 30.59 -11.97
C ILE A 15 -35.64 30.97 -10.81
N LEU A 16 -36.01 31.95 -9.99
CA LEU A 16 -35.21 32.37 -8.83
C LEU A 16 -35.13 31.27 -7.75
N ALA A 17 -36.22 30.55 -7.51
CA ALA A 17 -36.22 29.41 -6.59
C ALA A 17 -35.33 28.27 -7.11
N LEU A 18 -35.37 27.97 -8.41
CA LEU A 18 -34.50 26.96 -9.04
C LEU A 18 -33.02 27.41 -9.02
N ALA A 19 -32.73 28.65 -9.40
CA ALA A 19 -31.38 29.21 -9.39
C ALA A 19 -30.82 29.28 -7.96
N GLY A 20 -31.63 29.72 -6.99
CA GLY A 20 -31.28 29.76 -5.58
C GLY A 20 -31.04 28.36 -4.99
N GLY A 21 -31.87 27.38 -5.36
CA GLY A 21 -31.69 25.98 -4.97
C GLY A 21 -30.41 25.36 -5.53
N VAL A 22 -30.11 25.60 -6.81
CA VAL A 22 -28.86 25.15 -7.45
C VAL A 22 -27.64 25.82 -6.82
N PHE A 23 -27.70 27.13 -6.56
CA PHE A 23 -26.61 27.87 -5.93
C PHE A 23 -26.37 27.42 -4.47
N ALA A 24 -27.44 27.26 -3.68
CA ALA A 24 -27.35 26.77 -2.32
C ALA A 24 -26.75 25.35 -2.26
N ARG A 25 -27.18 24.46 -3.18
CA ARG A 25 -26.62 23.11 -3.31
C ARG A 25 -25.13 23.16 -3.66
N TYR A 26 -24.75 23.93 -4.66
CA TYR A 26 -23.35 24.03 -5.11
C TYR A 26 -22.44 24.67 -4.06
N GLY A 27 -22.92 25.69 -3.34
CA GLY A 27 -22.23 26.30 -2.22
C GLY A 27 -22.03 25.33 -1.05
N TYR A 28 -23.08 24.57 -0.69
CA TYR A 28 -23.03 23.56 0.36
C TYR A 28 -22.06 22.42 0.00
N GLU A 29 -22.09 21.91 -1.23
CA GLU A 29 -21.16 20.89 -1.72
C GLU A 29 -19.70 21.36 -1.64
N LYS A 30 -19.39 22.59 -2.06
CA LYS A 30 -18.02 23.13 -1.95
C LYS A 30 -17.53 23.27 -0.50
N VAL A 31 -18.36 23.83 0.38
CA VAL A 31 -18.01 24.02 1.79
C VAL A 31 -17.84 22.68 2.50
N SER A 32 -18.72 21.73 2.23
CA SER A 32 -18.66 20.38 2.82
C SER A 32 -17.43 19.60 2.35
N VAL A 33 -17.07 19.65 1.07
CA VAL A 33 -15.85 19.03 0.54
C VAL A 33 -14.59 19.66 1.15
N ALA A 34 -14.53 20.99 1.26
CA ALA A 34 -13.39 21.66 1.89
C ALA A 34 -13.22 21.27 3.37
N ARG A 35 -14.33 21.10 4.10
CA ARG A 35 -14.31 20.58 5.49
C ARG A 35 -13.87 19.12 5.53
N ALA A 36 -14.37 18.28 4.64
CA ALA A 36 -13.98 16.88 4.53
C ALA A 36 -12.47 16.73 4.26
N GLN A 37 -11.91 17.56 3.37
CA GLN A 37 -10.47 17.60 3.10
C GLN A 37 -9.65 17.88 4.36
N LYS A 38 -10.11 18.81 5.22
CA LYS A 38 -9.47 19.08 6.51
C LYS A 38 -9.55 17.90 7.47
N ILE A 39 -10.66 17.16 7.47
CA ILE A 39 -10.82 15.96 8.31
C ILE A 39 -9.85 14.85 7.86
N VAL A 40 -9.73 14.62 6.56
CA VAL A 40 -8.77 13.66 6.00
C VAL A 40 -7.33 14.05 6.32
N GLN A 41 -6.98 15.33 6.21
CA GLN A 41 -5.66 15.82 6.60
C GLN A 41 -5.37 15.57 8.09
N LYS A 42 -6.30 15.91 8.98
CA LYS A 42 -6.17 15.60 10.42
C LYS A 42 -6.05 14.10 10.67
N SER A 43 -6.72 13.27 9.87
CA SER A 43 -6.60 11.82 9.95
C SER A 43 -5.18 11.34 9.63
N THR A 44 -4.57 11.88 8.57
CA THR A 44 -3.16 11.63 8.25
C THR A 44 -2.21 12.08 9.36
N GLU A 45 -2.47 13.25 9.97
CA GLU A 45 -1.71 13.74 11.12
C GLU A 45 -1.79 12.75 12.29
N ARG A 46 -3.00 12.28 12.63
CA ARG A 46 -3.23 11.31 13.71
C ARG A 46 -2.61 9.94 13.44
N LEU A 47 -2.60 9.47 12.19
CA LEU A 47 -1.91 8.23 11.81
C LEU A 47 -0.43 8.23 12.22
N SER A 48 0.22 9.41 12.17
CA SER A 48 1.63 9.55 12.55
C SER A 48 1.91 9.46 14.06
N GLU A 49 0.85 9.43 14.88
CA GLU A 49 0.92 9.33 16.34
C GLU A 49 0.61 7.91 16.85
N ILE A 50 0.12 7.05 15.95
CA ILE A 50 -0.18 5.65 16.27
C ILE A 50 1.13 4.95 16.61
N LYS A 51 1.08 4.03 17.56
CA LYS A 51 2.19 3.15 17.95
C LYS A 51 1.90 1.71 17.63
N SER A 52 0.63 1.32 17.60
CA SER A 52 0.19 -0.01 17.25
C SER A 52 -1.18 0.00 16.59
N PHE A 53 -1.44 -0.99 15.75
CA PHE A 53 -2.74 -1.20 15.14
C PHE A 53 -2.88 -2.64 14.65
N GLU A 54 -4.14 -3.07 14.53
CA GLU A 54 -4.53 -4.26 13.81
C GLU A 54 -5.08 -3.86 12.45
N TYR A 55 -4.75 -4.64 11.42
CA TYR A 55 -5.18 -4.39 10.06
C TYR A 55 -5.65 -5.67 9.39
N SER A 56 -6.60 -5.52 8.48
CA SER A 56 -6.87 -6.51 7.45
C SER A 56 -6.92 -5.83 6.09
N ALA A 57 -6.53 -6.55 5.05
CA ALA A 57 -6.62 -6.12 3.68
C ALA A 57 -7.18 -7.25 2.83
N LYS A 58 -8.10 -6.95 1.92
CA LYS A 58 -8.63 -7.90 0.95
C LYS A 58 -8.56 -7.26 -0.42
N ALA A 59 -7.73 -7.83 -1.29
CA ALA A 59 -7.67 -7.47 -2.69
C ALA A 59 -8.37 -8.56 -3.53
N LYS A 60 -9.29 -8.16 -4.38
CA LYS A 60 -9.90 -9.01 -5.41
C LYS A 60 -9.39 -8.55 -6.77
N ILE A 61 -8.76 -9.46 -7.49
CA ILE A 61 -8.23 -9.25 -8.83
C ILE A 61 -9.13 -10.03 -9.79
N GLU A 62 -9.67 -9.35 -10.78
CA GLU A 62 -10.43 -9.94 -11.88
C GLU A 62 -9.77 -9.51 -13.19
N GLN A 63 -9.37 -10.45 -14.03
CA GLN A 63 -8.76 -10.19 -15.32
C GLN A 63 -9.72 -10.61 -16.44
N ALA A 64 -10.17 -9.63 -17.22
CA ALA A 64 -11.08 -9.84 -18.35
C ALA A 64 -10.32 -9.99 -19.68
N GLY A 65 -9.14 -9.37 -19.81
CA GLY A 65 -8.34 -9.35 -21.04
C GLY A 65 -7.08 -10.24 -20.99
N PRO A 66 -6.33 -10.32 -22.10
CA PRO A 66 -5.03 -10.99 -22.14
C PRO A 66 -4.04 -10.40 -21.11
N PRO A 67 -3.03 -11.17 -20.66
CA PRO A 67 -2.70 -12.53 -21.10
C PRO A 67 -3.55 -13.66 -20.48
N LEU A 68 -4.31 -13.40 -19.41
CA LEU A 68 -5.01 -14.46 -18.65
C LEU A 68 -6.51 -14.13 -18.48
N PRO A 69 -7.32 -14.16 -19.55
CA PRO A 69 -8.74 -13.83 -19.48
C PRO A 69 -9.51 -14.80 -18.58
N GLY A 70 -10.47 -14.28 -17.83
CA GLY A 70 -11.29 -15.06 -16.90
C GLY A 70 -10.56 -15.50 -15.63
N THR A 71 -9.39 -14.91 -15.33
CA THR A 71 -8.66 -15.20 -14.10
C THR A 71 -9.14 -14.31 -12.97
N SER A 72 -9.41 -14.89 -11.81
CA SER A 72 -9.70 -14.15 -10.60
C SER A 72 -9.00 -14.76 -9.39
N ALA A 73 -8.51 -13.89 -8.52
CA ALA A 73 -7.83 -14.27 -7.30
C ALA A 73 -8.17 -13.29 -6.17
N VAL A 74 -8.23 -13.82 -4.96
CA VAL A 74 -8.36 -13.05 -3.73
C VAL A 74 -7.04 -13.14 -2.98
N ILE A 75 -6.52 -11.98 -2.62
CA ILE A 75 -5.38 -11.83 -1.72
C ILE A 75 -5.93 -11.23 -0.43
N ALA A 76 -5.79 -11.96 0.67
CA ALA A 76 -6.14 -11.49 2.00
C ALA A 76 -4.86 -11.28 2.82
N ILE A 77 -4.84 -10.26 3.65
CA ILE A 77 -3.77 -10.00 4.61
C ILE A 77 -4.43 -9.67 5.93
N ASP A 78 -4.06 -10.37 6.99
CA ASP A 78 -4.46 -10.03 8.36
C ASP A 78 -3.22 -9.83 9.21
N GLY A 79 -3.19 -8.80 10.05
CA GLY A 79 -2.01 -8.56 10.85
C GLY A 79 -2.16 -7.57 11.98
N VAL A 80 -1.12 -7.53 12.79
CA VAL A 80 -0.94 -6.59 13.90
C VAL A 80 0.48 -6.04 13.83
N SER A 81 0.62 -4.76 14.14
CA SER A 81 1.91 -4.07 14.18
C SER A 81 2.00 -3.23 15.45
N ASP A 82 3.16 -3.26 16.10
CA ASP A 82 3.56 -2.43 17.22
C ASP A 82 4.98 -1.90 16.96
N PHE A 83 5.07 -0.59 16.85
CA PHE A 83 6.27 0.19 16.60
C PHE A 83 6.46 1.24 17.70
N SER A 84 5.89 0.99 18.88
CA SER A 84 6.09 1.78 20.09
C SER A 84 7.57 1.85 20.53
N SER A 85 8.37 0.86 20.14
CA SER A 85 9.83 0.84 20.26
C SER A 85 10.49 0.67 18.89
N ALA A 86 11.23 1.67 18.43
CA ALA A 86 11.99 1.60 17.17
C ALA A 86 13.09 0.52 17.18
N GLN A 87 13.59 0.13 18.36
CA GLN A 87 14.62 -0.91 18.51
C GLN A 87 14.01 -2.31 18.63
N ASN A 88 12.73 -2.40 19.01
CA ASN A 88 12.04 -3.67 19.20
C ASN A 88 10.64 -3.65 18.58
N PRO A 89 10.52 -3.38 17.26
CA PRO A 89 9.24 -3.47 16.59
C PRO A 89 8.72 -4.90 16.66
N LYS A 90 7.41 -5.05 16.77
CA LYS A 90 6.73 -6.34 16.76
C LYS A 90 5.66 -6.32 15.69
N SER A 91 5.59 -7.34 14.86
CA SER A 91 4.44 -7.52 13.99
C SER A 91 4.16 -8.98 13.69
N ARG A 92 2.92 -9.27 13.35
CA ARG A 92 2.50 -10.56 12.79
C ARG A 92 1.64 -10.25 11.57
N SER A 93 1.91 -10.90 10.45
CA SER A 93 1.07 -10.81 9.25
C SER A 93 0.79 -12.21 8.72
N LEU A 94 -0.42 -12.46 8.27
CA LEU A 94 -0.80 -13.64 7.50
C LEU A 94 -1.28 -13.16 6.14
N LEU A 95 -0.49 -13.43 5.10
CA LEU A 95 -0.88 -13.23 3.71
C LEU A 95 -1.46 -14.54 3.18
N THR A 96 -2.64 -14.50 2.59
CA THR A 96 -3.30 -15.66 1.98
C THR A 96 -3.71 -15.33 0.56
N VAL A 97 -3.38 -16.21 -0.38
CA VAL A 97 -3.74 -16.10 -1.80
C VAL A 97 -4.64 -17.28 -2.16
N MET A 98 -5.82 -16.95 -2.68
CA MET A 98 -6.89 -17.88 -3.06
C MET A 98 -7.28 -17.62 -4.53
N PRO A 99 -6.88 -18.46 -5.50
CA PRO A 99 -7.54 -18.53 -6.80
C PRO A 99 -9.07 -18.68 -6.64
N GLU A 100 -9.85 -17.89 -7.38
CA GLU A 100 -11.32 -18.04 -7.47
C GLU A 100 -11.71 -18.69 -8.81
N SER A 101 -11.05 -18.25 -9.88
CA SER A 101 -11.16 -18.85 -11.20
C SER A 101 -9.82 -18.74 -11.93
N PHE A 102 -9.31 -19.86 -12.44
CA PHE A 102 -8.27 -19.86 -13.45
C PHE A 102 -8.81 -20.66 -14.63
N GLN A 103 -8.96 -20.01 -15.78
CA GLN A 103 -9.26 -20.76 -17.02
C GLN A 103 -8.08 -21.63 -17.43
N THR A 104 -6.87 -21.31 -16.95
CA THR A 104 -5.68 -22.13 -17.14
C THR A 104 -5.69 -23.27 -16.11
N THR A 105 -5.42 -24.49 -16.55
CA THR A 105 -5.33 -25.71 -15.71
C THR A 105 -4.16 -25.71 -14.72
N LEU A 106 -3.51 -24.57 -14.50
CA LEU A 106 -2.23 -24.47 -13.80
C LEU A 106 -2.37 -24.58 -12.28
N LEU A 107 -3.49 -24.15 -11.70
CA LEU A 107 -3.73 -24.21 -10.26
C LEU A 107 -5.13 -24.78 -9.98
N PRO A 108 -5.26 -25.73 -9.04
CA PRO A 108 -6.56 -26.19 -8.55
C PRO A 108 -7.40 -25.01 -8.03
N LYS A 109 -8.72 -25.09 -8.22
CA LYS A 109 -9.65 -24.03 -7.79
C LYS A 109 -9.59 -23.76 -6.28
N ASP A 110 -9.31 -24.80 -5.49
CA ASP A 110 -9.25 -24.73 -4.03
C ASP A 110 -7.81 -24.61 -3.51
N ALA A 111 -6.86 -24.33 -4.40
CA ALA A 111 -5.48 -24.11 -4.00
C ALA A 111 -5.37 -22.91 -3.07
N VAL A 112 -4.63 -23.04 -1.97
CA VAL A 112 -4.37 -21.92 -1.05
C VAL A 112 -2.89 -21.83 -0.77
N ILE A 113 -2.34 -20.64 -0.93
CA ILE A 113 -0.97 -20.31 -0.54
C ILE A 113 -1.05 -19.28 0.58
N SER A 114 -0.44 -19.57 1.72
CA SER A 114 -0.39 -18.65 2.86
C SER A 114 1.04 -18.45 3.34
N LEU A 115 1.41 -17.20 3.58
CA LEU A 115 2.67 -16.80 4.18
C LEU A 115 2.37 -16.11 5.51
N GLU A 116 2.72 -16.77 6.62
CA GLU A 116 2.74 -16.12 7.93
C GLU A 116 4.12 -15.54 8.18
N THR A 117 4.16 -14.29 8.62
CA THR A 117 5.37 -13.59 9.04
C THR A 117 5.22 -13.13 10.48
N ARG A 118 6.30 -13.22 11.25
CA ARG A 118 6.42 -12.59 12.56
C ARG A 118 7.73 -11.82 12.61
N HIS A 119 7.67 -10.61 13.11
CA HIS A 119 8.82 -9.75 13.30
C HIS A 119 8.94 -9.45 14.79
N LEU A 120 10.11 -9.74 15.37
CA LEU A 120 10.44 -9.37 16.75
C LEU A 120 11.84 -8.75 16.76
N GLY A 121 11.89 -7.42 16.87
CA GLY A 121 13.12 -6.66 16.93
C GLY A 121 13.89 -6.66 15.62
N LYS A 122 14.89 -7.54 15.49
CA LYS A 122 15.72 -7.70 14.29
C LYS A 122 15.54 -9.06 13.61
N ILE A 123 14.70 -9.92 14.19
CA ILE A 123 14.52 -11.30 13.76
C ILE A 123 13.16 -11.41 13.07
N TYR A 124 13.17 -11.97 11.88
CA TYR A 124 11.98 -12.30 11.13
C TYR A 124 11.78 -13.81 11.13
N TYR A 125 10.53 -14.22 11.27
CA TYR A 125 10.13 -15.60 11.18
C TYR A 125 9.13 -15.71 10.04
N LEU A 126 9.34 -16.67 9.16
CA LEU A 126 8.46 -16.91 8.01
C LEU A 126 7.96 -18.35 8.05
N ARG A 127 6.69 -18.55 7.72
CA ARG A 127 6.14 -19.88 7.50
C ARG A 127 5.27 -19.86 6.27
N LEU A 128 5.66 -20.66 5.29
CA LEU A 128 4.89 -20.88 4.07
C LEU A 128 4.01 -22.11 4.27
N ALA A 129 2.70 -21.94 4.15
CA ALA A 129 1.73 -23.00 4.17
C ALA A 129 1.08 -23.08 2.79
N ILE A 130 1.07 -24.27 2.21
CA ILE A 130 0.51 -24.51 0.88
C ILE A 130 -0.47 -25.67 1.00
N SER A 131 -1.62 -25.55 0.34
CA SER A 131 -2.65 -26.59 0.35
C SER A 131 -2.15 -27.88 -0.35
N PRO A 132 -2.60 -29.07 0.08
CA PRO A 132 -2.13 -30.35 -0.46
C PRO A 132 -2.25 -30.47 -1.99
N GLU A 133 -3.23 -29.82 -2.59
CA GLU A 133 -3.53 -29.85 -4.03
C GLU A 133 -2.43 -29.20 -4.87
N LEU A 134 -1.61 -28.32 -4.27
CA LEU A 134 -0.47 -27.70 -4.94
C LEU A 134 0.83 -28.50 -4.82
N LEU A 135 0.90 -29.49 -3.91
CA LEU A 135 2.11 -30.29 -3.70
C LEU A 135 2.61 -30.99 -4.98
N PRO A 136 1.75 -31.55 -5.86
CA PRO A 136 2.22 -32.18 -7.11
C PRO A 136 2.86 -31.20 -8.10
N PHE A 137 2.61 -29.90 -7.97
CA PHE A 137 3.11 -28.86 -8.88
C PHE A 137 4.39 -28.19 -8.37
N LEU A 138 4.80 -28.49 -7.14
CA LEU A 138 5.99 -27.90 -6.53
C LEU A 138 7.16 -28.87 -6.65
N PRO A 139 8.27 -28.47 -7.30
CA PRO A 139 9.45 -29.32 -7.43
C PRO A 139 10.19 -29.54 -6.10
N LEU A 140 9.78 -28.86 -5.03
CA LEU A 140 10.53 -28.74 -3.79
C LEU A 140 9.63 -28.98 -2.57
N GLN A 141 10.07 -29.84 -1.66
CA GLN A 141 9.42 -29.99 -0.36
C GLN A 141 9.71 -28.75 0.48
N LEU A 142 8.70 -27.89 0.64
CA LEU A 142 8.84 -26.71 1.48
C LEU A 142 8.91 -27.11 2.96
N PRO A 143 9.75 -26.43 3.76
CA PRO A 143 9.80 -26.69 5.19
C PRO A 143 8.45 -26.37 5.82
N LYS A 144 7.93 -27.30 6.62
CA LYS A 144 6.72 -27.09 7.43
C LYS A 144 6.99 -26.21 8.67
N ASP A 145 8.25 -26.16 9.09
CA ASP A 145 8.71 -25.41 10.25
C ASP A 145 8.88 -23.93 9.92
N TRP A 146 8.96 -23.10 10.96
CA TRP A 146 9.25 -21.68 10.79
C TRP A 146 10.70 -21.45 10.38
N ILE A 147 10.91 -20.51 9.46
CA ILE A 147 12.23 -20.07 9.01
C ILE A 147 12.60 -18.81 9.78
N LYS A 148 13.64 -18.87 10.59
CA LYS A 148 14.23 -17.74 11.31
C LYS A 148 15.28 -17.06 10.43
N ILE A 149 15.10 -15.76 10.21
CA ILE A 149 16.03 -14.88 9.52
C ILE A 149 16.47 -13.81 10.52
N ASP A 150 17.73 -13.88 10.95
CA ASP A 150 18.38 -12.76 11.62
C ASP A 150 18.96 -11.84 10.53
N PHE A 151 18.37 -10.65 10.35
CA PHE A 151 18.80 -9.76 9.27
C PHE A 151 20.21 -9.20 9.47
N GLU A 152 20.71 -9.11 10.71
CA GLU A 152 22.08 -8.66 10.95
C GLU A 152 23.08 -9.76 10.55
N GLU A 153 22.74 -11.02 10.82
CA GLU A 153 23.53 -12.18 10.42
C GLU A 153 23.49 -12.39 8.91
N ALA A 154 22.29 -12.49 8.32
CA ALA A 154 22.08 -12.62 6.87
C ALA A 154 22.76 -11.50 6.09
N ARG A 155 22.80 -10.29 6.66
CA ARG A 155 23.52 -9.17 6.07
C ARG A 155 25.03 -9.35 6.08
N LYS A 156 25.60 -9.93 7.13
CA LYS A 156 27.05 -10.16 7.19
C LYS A 156 27.46 -11.31 6.26
N SER A 157 26.62 -12.33 6.12
CA SER A 157 26.92 -13.54 5.34
C SER A 157 26.54 -13.42 3.85
N LEU A 158 25.34 -12.91 3.54
CA LEU A 158 24.77 -12.93 2.18
C LEU A 158 25.01 -11.64 1.40
N LEU A 159 24.81 -10.45 2.00
CA LEU A 159 24.87 -9.18 1.25
C LEU A 159 26.22 -8.87 0.57
N PRO A 160 27.40 -9.19 1.15
CA PRO A 160 28.69 -8.98 0.47
C PRO A 160 28.85 -9.83 -0.79
N SER A 161 28.09 -10.93 -0.92
CA SER A 161 28.16 -11.85 -2.06
C SER A 161 27.18 -11.49 -3.18
N LEU A 162 26.23 -10.57 -2.95
CA LEU A 162 25.24 -10.18 -3.96
C LEU A 162 25.80 -9.07 -4.87
N PRO A 163 25.88 -9.30 -6.19
CA PRO A 163 26.33 -8.27 -7.13
C PRO A 163 25.37 -7.07 -7.12
N GLY A 164 25.93 -5.86 -7.01
CA GLY A 164 25.17 -4.61 -7.06
C GLY A 164 24.71 -4.05 -5.71
N VAL A 165 25.02 -4.71 -4.59
CA VAL A 165 24.80 -4.12 -3.26
C VAL A 165 26.00 -3.22 -2.93
N PRO A 166 25.81 -1.89 -2.73
CA PRO A 166 26.91 -1.01 -2.40
C PRO A 166 27.59 -1.44 -1.09
N LYS A 167 28.91 -1.59 -1.11
CA LYS A 167 29.72 -1.72 0.11
C LYS A 167 29.47 -0.48 0.97
N GLY A 168 29.03 -0.67 2.21
CA GLY A 168 28.68 0.45 3.10
C GLY A 168 27.21 0.88 3.06
N ALA A 169 26.30 0.11 2.47
CA ALA A 169 24.85 0.28 2.66
C ALA A 169 24.38 0.03 4.11
N GLU A 170 25.27 0.16 5.12
CA GLU A 170 24.97 0.08 6.55
C GLU A 170 23.72 0.92 6.83
N GLN A 171 22.84 0.40 7.69
CA GLN A 171 21.49 0.91 7.92
C GLN A 171 21.48 2.43 7.79
N VAL A 172 20.94 2.94 6.68
CA VAL A 172 20.68 4.37 6.53
C VAL A 172 19.60 4.68 7.54
N ARG A 173 20.03 4.92 8.78
CA ARG A 173 19.18 5.31 9.87
C ARG A 173 18.91 6.77 9.65
N LEU A 174 17.66 7.09 9.34
CA LEU A 174 17.22 8.46 9.31
C LEU A 174 17.54 9.11 10.67
N SER A 175 18.20 10.26 10.64
CA SER A 175 18.34 11.11 11.81
C SER A 175 16.95 11.55 12.30
N GLU A 176 16.84 12.01 13.54
CA GLU A 176 15.56 12.53 14.05
C GLU A 176 15.03 13.70 13.20
N GLU A 177 15.93 14.53 12.67
CA GLU A 177 15.59 15.60 11.72
C GLU A 177 15.01 15.05 10.41
N GLN A 178 15.62 14.00 9.84
CA GLN A 178 15.13 13.37 8.61
C GLN A 178 13.81 12.64 8.82
N LYS A 179 13.61 12.01 9.98
CA LYS A 179 12.31 11.43 10.37
C LYS A 179 11.24 12.52 10.47
N ALA A 180 11.57 13.66 11.09
CA ALA A 180 10.66 14.80 11.18
C ALA A 180 10.32 15.35 9.79
N LYS A 181 11.31 15.50 8.91
CA LYS A 181 11.12 15.94 7.52
C LYS A 181 10.28 14.96 6.71
N LEU A 182 10.53 13.65 6.84
CA LEU A 182 9.71 12.62 6.21
C LEU A 182 8.25 12.68 6.69
N LYS A 183 8.05 12.83 8.01
CA LYS A 183 6.71 12.99 8.60
C LYS A 183 6.01 14.23 8.04
N GLU A 184 6.72 15.35 7.92
CA GLU A 184 6.18 16.58 7.35
C GLU A 184 5.79 16.41 5.87
N ILE A 185 6.64 15.77 5.06
CA ILE A 185 6.37 15.45 3.65
C ILE A 185 5.08 14.63 3.55
N ILE A 186 4.93 13.57 4.35
CA ILE A 186 3.74 12.70 4.37
C ILE A 186 2.48 13.49 4.74
N ILE A 187 2.53 14.30 5.80
CA ILE A 187 1.37 15.08 6.27
C ILE A 187 0.94 16.12 5.23
N LYS A 188 1.90 16.77 4.56
CA LYS A 188 1.63 17.83 3.57
C LYS A 188 1.24 17.28 2.20
N ALA A 189 1.50 16.01 1.91
CA ALA A 189 1.35 15.41 0.59
C ALA A 189 -0.06 15.53 0.00
N LYS A 190 -1.13 15.62 0.82
CA LYS A 190 -2.53 15.77 0.36
C LYS A 190 -2.89 14.83 -0.81
N LEU A 191 -2.43 13.59 -0.76
CA LEU A 191 -2.56 12.61 -1.85
C LEU A 191 -4.01 12.29 -2.22
N LEU A 192 -4.95 12.47 -1.28
CA LEU A 192 -6.36 12.21 -1.49
C LEU A 192 -7.10 13.52 -1.78
N LYS A 193 -7.79 13.59 -2.91
CA LYS A 193 -8.72 14.65 -3.24
C LYS A 193 -10.15 14.18 -2.99
N ILE A 194 -10.84 14.80 -2.03
CA ILE A 194 -12.22 14.44 -1.71
C ILE A 194 -13.15 14.88 -2.85
N THR A 195 -13.95 13.92 -3.33
CA THR A 195 -14.90 14.10 -4.43
C THR A 195 -16.35 14.10 -3.97
N ALA A 196 -16.64 13.47 -2.83
CA ALA A 196 -17.99 13.40 -2.29
C ALA A 196 -17.99 13.30 -0.76
N VAL A 197 -18.99 13.93 -0.13
CA VAL A 197 -19.37 13.69 1.26
C VAL A 197 -20.55 12.73 1.25
N LEU A 198 -20.34 11.53 1.77
CA LEU A 198 -21.34 10.47 1.77
C LEU A 198 -22.04 10.41 3.14
N PRO A 199 -23.24 9.82 3.23
CA PRO A 199 -23.88 9.56 4.51
C PRO A 199 -22.93 8.78 5.43
N GLY A 200 -22.83 9.22 6.69
CA GLY A 200 -22.02 8.54 7.69
C GLY A 200 -22.55 7.13 7.96
N GLU A 201 -21.64 6.25 8.34
CA GLU A 201 -21.90 4.82 8.58
C GLU A 201 -21.30 4.42 9.93
N LYS A 202 -21.91 3.44 10.60
CA LYS A 202 -21.31 2.83 11.79
C LYS A 202 -20.52 1.59 11.38
N LEU A 203 -19.25 1.52 11.76
CA LEU A 203 -18.40 0.35 11.60
C LEU A 203 -18.08 -0.20 13.00
N ASP A 204 -18.54 -1.41 13.32
CA ASP A 204 -18.36 -2.04 14.63
C ASP A 204 -18.72 -1.09 15.79
N ASP A 205 -19.92 -0.50 15.72
CA ASP A 205 -20.46 0.51 16.65
C ASP A 205 -19.71 1.86 16.71
N ILE A 206 -18.70 2.09 15.86
CA ILE A 206 -17.98 3.36 15.75
C ILE A 206 -18.65 4.26 14.71
N ASP A 207 -19.09 5.45 15.12
CA ASP A 207 -19.58 6.47 14.19
C ASP A 207 -18.46 7.00 13.30
N THR A 208 -18.65 6.92 11.98
CA THR A 208 -17.65 7.39 11.01
C THR A 208 -18.17 8.50 10.10
N TYR A 209 -17.26 9.37 9.67
CA TYR A 209 -17.40 10.11 8.43
C TYR A 209 -17.11 9.17 7.26
N ARG A 210 -17.85 9.31 6.15
CA ARG A 210 -17.60 8.55 4.91
C ARG A 210 -17.38 9.53 3.76
N TYR A 211 -16.25 9.42 3.09
CA TYR A 211 -15.88 10.31 1.99
C TYR A 211 -15.48 9.52 0.75
N GLY A 212 -16.00 9.94 -0.41
CA GLY A 212 -15.46 9.52 -1.70
C GLY A 212 -14.22 10.32 -2.04
N PHE A 213 -13.20 9.67 -2.60
CA PHE A 213 -11.95 10.32 -3.00
C PHE A 213 -11.39 9.77 -4.31
N VAL A 214 -10.46 10.52 -4.88
CA VAL A 214 -9.52 10.08 -5.91
C VAL A 214 -8.11 10.41 -5.49
N ILE A 215 -7.12 9.69 -6.04
CA ILE A 215 -5.71 10.05 -5.88
C ILE A 215 -5.42 11.29 -6.73
N ASP A 216 -4.88 12.34 -6.11
CA ASP A 216 -4.46 13.55 -6.80
C ASP A 216 -3.10 13.31 -7.48
N LYS A 217 -3.10 13.26 -8.82
CA LYS A 217 -1.90 12.97 -9.61
C LYS A 217 -0.77 13.95 -9.33
N ASN A 218 -1.09 15.24 -9.26
CA ASN A 218 -0.10 16.29 -9.08
C ASN A 218 0.50 16.20 -7.67
N ALA A 219 -0.36 15.99 -6.68
CA ALA A 219 0.08 15.80 -5.30
C ALA A 219 0.97 14.55 -5.14
N LEU A 220 0.67 13.46 -5.87
CA LEU A 220 1.49 12.25 -5.90
C LEU A 220 2.87 12.49 -6.52
N ILE A 221 2.94 13.25 -7.62
CA ILE A 221 4.20 13.63 -8.26
C ILE A 221 5.05 14.48 -7.31
N ASP A 222 4.44 15.51 -6.70
CA ASP A 222 5.12 16.39 -5.76
C ASP A 222 5.59 15.64 -4.50
N PHE A 223 4.83 14.63 -4.05
CA PHE A 223 5.23 13.76 -2.95
C PHE A 223 6.42 12.87 -3.31
N ALA A 224 6.36 12.16 -4.45
CA ALA A 224 7.46 11.35 -4.95
C ALA A 224 8.73 12.18 -5.11
N TRP A 225 8.58 13.42 -5.60
CA TRP A 225 9.67 14.37 -5.74
C TRP A 225 10.31 14.75 -4.40
N GLN A 226 9.49 15.06 -3.39
CA GLN A 226 9.99 15.37 -2.04
C GLN A 226 10.73 14.18 -1.41
N LEU A 227 10.30 12.95 -1.65
CA LEU A 227 10.99 11.75 -1.18
C LEU A 227 12.36 11.58 -1.86
N ILE A 228 12.44 11.80 -3.18
CA ILE A 228 13.71 11.77 -3.92
C ILE A 228 14.67 12.84 -3.38
N ALA A 229 14.17 14.06 -3.14
CA ALA A 229 14.98 15.12 -2.58
C ALA A 229 15.56 14.76 -1.19
N LEU A 230 14.74 14.14 -0.32
CA LEU A 230 15.20 13.64 0.98
C LEU A 230 16.24 12.52 0.83
N GLN A 231 16.05 11.60 -0.12
CA GLN A 231 17.01 10.53 -0.40
C GLN A 231 18.36 11.07 -0.89
N LEU A 232 18.36 12.09 -1.73
CA LEU A 232 19.59 12.69 -2.25
C LEU A 232 20.38 13.42 -1.15
N GLU A 233 19.67 14.09 -0.24
CA GLU A 233 20.28 14.68 0.95
C GLU A 233 20.94 13.60 1.83
N LEU A 234 20.27 12.47 2.03
CA LEU A 234 20.84 11.32 2.74
C LEU A 234 22.11 10.80 2.06
N MET A 235 22.10 10.67 0.73
CA MET A 235 23.28 10.21 -0.02
C MET A 235 24.47 11.16 0.11
N GLN A 236 24.25 12.48 0.08
CA GLN A 236 25.31 13.47 0.27
C GLN A 236 25.94 13.40 1.66
N GLN A 237 25.16 13.07 2.69
CA GLN A 237 25.70 12.89 4.05
C GLN A 237 26.56 11.63 4.18
N ILE A 238 26.21 10.56 3.48
CA ILE A 238 26.94 9.27 3.54
C ILE A 238 28.22 9.33 2.69
N GLN A 239 28.20 10.08 1.58
CA GLN A 239 29.32 10.18 0.64
C GLN A 239 29.69 11.65 0.39
N PRO A 240 30.22 12.37 1.41
CA PRO A 240 30.53 13.79 1.28
C PRO A 240 31.58 14.08 0.20
N ASP A 241 32.46 13.11 -0.07
CA ASP A 241 33.53 13.20 -1.07
C ASP A 241 33.07 12.92 -2.51
N GLN A 242 31.81 12.51 -2.71
CA GLN A 242 31.18 12.38 -4.02
C GLN A 242 30.14 13.49 -4.17
N PRO A 243 30.56 14.72 -4.53
CA PRO A 243 29.63 15.82 -4.68
C PRO A 243 28.59 15.45 -5.74
N VAL A 244 27.33 15.46 -5.34
CA VAL A 244 26.22 15.30 -6.28
C VAL A 244 26.23 16.53 -7.18
N ASP A 245 26.48 16.32 -8.48
CA ASP A 245 26.37 17.37 -9.48
C ASP A 245 24.94 17.91 -9.48
N LYS A 246 24.76 19.11 -8.90
CA LYS A 246 23.45 19.75 -8.73
C LYS A 246 22.81 20.11 -10.07
N GLU A 247 23.60 20.37 -11.11
CA GLU A 247 23.09 20.71 -12.43
C GLU A 247 22.63 19.45 -13.18
N ALA A 248 23.46 18.41 -13.21
CA ALA A 248 23.06 17.11 -13.78
C ALA A 248 21.84 16.54 -13.05
N LEU A 249 21.81 16.68 -11.73
CA LEU A 249 20.65 16.33 -10.93
C LEU A 249 19.44 17.17 -11.33
N GLY A 250 19.55 18.50 -11.39
CA GLY A 250 18.46 19.39 -11.83
C GLY A 250 17.85 19.01 -13.19
N LYS A 251 18.67 18.62 -14.16
CA LYS A 251 18.22 18.14 -15.48
C LYS A 251 17.55 16.77 -15.39
N ALA A 252 18.19 15.80 -14.73
CA ALA A 252 17.62 14.48 -14.49
C ALA A 252 16.26 14.58 -13.77
N ASN A 253 16.10 15.55 -12.89
CA ASN A 253 14.86 15.82 -12.15
C ASN A 253 13.74 16.30 -13.07
N ALA A 254 14.02 17.28 -13.94
CA ALA A 254 13.03 17.79 -14.89
C ALA A 254 12.57 16.69 -15.85
N ASP A 255 13.51 15.89 -16.37
CA ASP A 255 13.21 14.77 -17.26
C ASP A 255 12.42 13.67 -16.54
N PHE A 256 12.80 13.31 -15.31
CA PHE A 256 12.08 12.33 -14.51
C PHE A 256 10.65 12.80 -14.21
N ARG A 257 10.48 14.05 -13.76
CA ARG A 257 9.16 14.62 -13.47
C ARG A 257 8.28 14.60 -14.71
N LYS A 258 8.79 15.07 -15.86
CA LYS A 258 8.06 15.05 -17.13
C LYS A 258 7.65 13.63 -17.53
N LYS A 259 8.56 12.66 -17.44
CA LYS A 259 8.24 11.24 -17.73
C LYS A 259 7.17 10.72 -16.77
N LEU A 260 7.26 11.01 -15.48
CA LEU A 260 6.27 10.58 -14.50
C LEU A 260 4.90 11.22 -14.79
N GLU A 261 4.86 12.51 -15.12
CA GLU A 261 3.65 13.21 -15.56
C GLU A 261 3.03 12.56 -16.79
N GLU A 262 3.83 12.27 -17.82
CA GLU A 262 3.39 11.57 -19.04
C GLU A 262 2.84 10.17 -18.74
N GLN A 263 3.51 9.39 -17.89
CA GLN A 263 3.04 8.05 -17.50
C GLN A 263 1.76 8.11 -16.68
N LEU A 264 1.68 9.00 -15.70
CA LEU A 264 0.48 9.15 -14.87
C LEU A 264 -0.69 9.75 -15.65
N ALA A 265 -0.45 10.54 -16.70
CA ALA A 265 -1.51 11.05 -17.58
C ALA A 265 -2.28 9.90 -18.25
N LEU A 266 -1.60 8.81 -18.60
CA LEU A 266 -2.17 7.61 -19.23
C LEU A 266 -2.98 6.74 -18.24
N ILE A 267 -2.78 6.92 -16.93
CA ILE A 267 -3.42 6.09 -15.90
C ILE A 267 -4.70 6.76 -15.41
N VAL A 268 -5.83 6.05 -15.50
CA VAL A 268 -7.06 6.43 -14.78
C VAL A 268 -6.85 6.14 -13.30
N MET A 269 -6.87 7.19 -12.48
CA MET A 269 -6.66 7.04 -11.02
C MET A 269 -7.81 6.26 -10.40
N PRO A 270 -7.51 5.37 -9.44
CA PRO A 270 -8.55 4.64 -8.72
C PRO A 270 -9.47 5.61 -7.99
N LYS A 271 -10.75 5.23 -7.92
CA LYS A 271 -11.73 5.87 -7.04
C LYS A 271 -11.78 5.08 -5.76
N GLY A 272 -11.96 5.77 -4.65
CA GLY A 272 -12.04 5.13 -3.36
C GLY A 272 -13.01 5.80 -2.42
N GLU A 273 -13.20 5.12 -1.30
CA GLU A 273 -13.94 5.62 -0.16
C GLU A 273 -13.11 5.44 1.10
N ILE A 274 -13.19 6.40 2.01
CA ILE A 274 -12.52 6.35 3.31
C ILE A 274 -13.54 6.60 4.42
N TRP A 275 -13.48 5.74 5.44
CA TRP A 275 -14.25 5.88 6.67
C TRP A 275 -13.33 6.34 7.77
N ILE A 276 -13.63 7.49 8.36
CA ILE A 276 -12.82 8.11 9.41
C ILE A 276 -13.67 8.23 10.67
N SER A 277 -13.22 7.65 11.77
CA SER A 277 -13.93 7.73 13.05
C SER A 277 -14.14 9.18 13.48
N LYS A 278 -15.35 9.51 13.93
CA LYS A 278 -15.68 10.86 14.40
C LYS A 278 -15.04 11.19 15.75
N ALA A 279 -14.71 10.17 16.55
CA ALA A 279 -14.19 10.34 17.90
C ALA A 279 -12.69 10.67 17.94
N ASP A 280 -11.89 9.91 17.19
CA ASP A 280 -10.41 10.01 17.22
C ASP A 280 -9.80 10.44 15.88
N LEU A 281 -10.62 10.59 14.84
CA LEU A 281 -10.20 10.94 13.48
C LEU A 281 -9.25 9.92 12.84
N LEU A 282 -9.24 8.66 13.29
CA LEU A 282 -8.44 7.60 12.66
C LEU A 282 -9.23 6.90 11.53
N PRO A 283 -8.56 6.50 10.43
CA PRO A 283 -9.22 5.75 9.37
C PRO A 283 -9.57 4.37 9.88
N ARG A 284 -10.80 3.92 9.62
CA ARG A 284 -11.31 2.61 10.02
C ARG A 284 -11.42 1.66 8.83
N LYS A 285 -11.71 2.22 7.66
CA LYS A 285 -11.81 1.49 6.40
C LYS A 285 -11.35 2.36 5.24
N ILE A 286 -10.67 1.75 4.28
CA ILE A 286 -10.34 2.36 2.98
C ILE A 286 -10.73 1.34 1.91
N SER A 287 -11.55 1.75 0.94
CA SER A 287 -11.89 0.93 -0.22
C SER A 287 -11.39 1.62 -1.47
N LEU A 288 -10.80 0.85 -2.39
CA LEU A 288 -10.30 1.31 -3.68
C LEU A 288 -10.84 0.38 -4.76
N VAL A 289 -11.31 0.96 -5.86
CA VAL A 289 -11.65 0.22 -7.07
C VAL A 289 -10.86 0.81 -8.22
N TRP A 290 -10.11 -0.05 -8.90
CA TRP A 290 -9.33 0.30 -10.07
C TRP A 290 -9.71 -0.60 -11.24
N GLU A 291 -10.02 0.02 -12.37
CA GLU A 291 -10.40 -0.65 -13.61
C GLU A 291 -9.39 -0.26 -14.69
N PRO A 292 -8.20 -0.88 -14.71
CA PRO A 292 -7.13 -0.47 -15.61
C PRO A 292 -7.51 -0.71 -17.07
N THR A 293 -7.27 0.31 -17.89
CA THR A 293 -7.34 0.25 -19.35
C THR A 293 -5.91 0.20 -19.88
N PHE A 294 -5.51 -0.89 -20.52
CA PHE A 294 -4.20 -0.98 -21.18
C PHE A 294 -4.18 -0.17 -22.48
N LEU A 295 -2.98 0.28 -22.87
CA LEU A 295 -2.77 1.07 -24.09
C LEU A 295 -3.38 0.38 -25.32
N GLY A 296 -4.19 1.14 -26.06
CA GLY A 296 -4.87 0.65 -27.27
C GLY A 296 -6.21 -0.05 -27.01
N GLN A 297 -6.63 -0.22 -25.75
CA GLN A 297 -7.96 -0.74 -25.43
C GLN A 297 -8.92 0.39 -25.01
N THR A 298 -10.20 0.25 -25.38
CA THR A 298 -11.26 1.20 -25.00
C THR A 298 -12.09 0.72 -23.81
N THR A 299 -11.87 -0.52 -23.36
CA THR A 299 -12.58 -1.14 -22.25
C THR A 299 -11.60 -1.56 -21.14
N PRO A 300 -12.03 -1.57 -19.87
CA PRO A 300 -11.21 -2.09 -18.78
C PRO A 300 -10.82 -3.54 -19.03
N THR A 301 -9.54 -3.83 -18.81
CA THR A 301 -8.95 -5.16 -19.02
C THR A 301 -9.04 -6.06 -17.79
N GLY A 302 -9.51 -5.48 -16.69
CA GLY A 302 -9.69 -6.14 -15.42
C GLY A 302 -10.23 -5.16 -14.38
N LYS A 303 -10.39 -5.66 -13.17
CA LYS A 303 -10.86 -4.94 -12.00
C LYS A 303 -10.04 -5.37 -10.80
N LEU A 304 -9.50 -4.38 -10.09
CA LEU A 304 -8.82 -4.54 -8.81
C LEU A 304 -9.65 -3.82 -7.76
N GLY A 305 -10.30 -4.59 -6.89
CA GLY A 305 -10.93 -4.07 -5.67
C GLY A 305 -9.97 -4.29 -4.50
N ILE A 306 -9.67 -3.26 -3.72
CA ILE A 306 -8.88 -3.39 -2.49
C ILE A 306 -9.66 -2.79 -1.34
N GLU A 307 -9.82 -3.53 -0.26
CA GLU A 307 -10.38 -3.06 0.99
C GLU A 307 -9.33 -3.19 2.08
N PHE A 308 -9.10 -2.13 2.84
CA PHE A 308 -8.30 -2.12 4.07
C PHE A 308 -9.20 -1.79 5.23
N ILE A 309 -9.04 -2.51 6.35
CA ILE A 309 -9.72 -2.27 7.61
C ILE A 309 -8.66 -2.09 8.69
N PHE A 310 -8.86 -1.11 9.57
CA PHE A 310 -7.94 -0.81 10.66
C PHE A 310 -8.70 -0.74 11.99
N LYS A 311 -8.17 -1.40 13.01
CA LYS A 311 -8.75 -1.46 14.35
C LYS A 311 -7.68 -1.52 15.43
N SER A 312 -8.13 -1.54 16.69
CA SER A 312 -7.26 -1.76 17.86
C SER A 312 -6.07 -0.79 17.95
N PHE A 313 -6.27 0.47 17.57
CA PHE A 313 -5.21 1.49 17.61
C PHE A 313 -4.68 1.70 19.03
N ASN A 314 -3.35 1.79 19.14
CA ASN A 314 -2.61 2.01 20.38
C ASN A 314 -2.92 1.00 21.50
N GLN A 315 -3.40 -0.20 21.13
CA GLN A 315 -3.57 -1.31 22.07
C GLN A 315 -2.28 -2.14 22.17
N PRO A 316 -2.00 -2.78 23.33
CA PRO A 316 -0.88 -3.71 23.45
C PRO A 316 -0.96 -4.83 22.41
N VAL A 317 0.17 -5.15 21.77
CA VAL A 317 0.26 -6.25 20.80
C VAL A 317 1.16 -7.34 21.35
N GLU A 318 0.64 -8.57 21.35
CA GLU A 318 1.40 -9.76 21.70
C GLU A 318 1.80 -10.52 20.43
N VAL A 319 3.12 -10.61 20.20
CA VAL A 319 3.70 -11.48 19.18
C VAL A 319 4.64 -12.45 19.88
N GLN A 320 4.39 -13.74 19.72
CA GLN A 320 5.19 -14.80 20.33
C GLN A 320 6.21 -15.32 19.33
N ILE A 321 7.41 -15.64 19.83
CA ILE A 321 8.43 -16.37 19.07
C ILE A 321 7.83 -17.72 18.67
N PRO A 322 7.77 -18.05 17.38
CA PRO A 322 7.24 -19.34 16.95
C PRO A 322 8.21 -20.47 17.31
N PHE A 323 7.68 -21.69 17.46
CA PHE A 323 8.44 -22.92 17.69
C PHE A 323 7.74 -24.10 16.99
N PRO A 324 8.48 -25.04 16.38
CA PRO A 324 9.93 -25.05 16.15
C PRO A 324 10.35 -24.07 15.05
N THR A 325 11.63 -23.67 15.04
CA THR A 325 12.24 -22.80 14.03
C THR A 325 13.54 -23.40 13.49
N LYS A 326 13.80 -23.23 12.19
CA LYS A 326 15.06 -23.51 11.50
C LYS A 326 15.67 -22.22 10.99
N SER A 327 16.99 -22.12 10.91
CA SER A 327 17.65 -20.96 10.30
C SER A 327 17.46 -20.94 8.78
N LEU A 328 17.67 -19.78 8.16
CA LEU A 328 17.65 -19.67 6.70
C LEU A 328 18.73 -20.56 6.06
N GLU A 329 19.91 -20.64 6.67
CA GLU A 329 21.04 -21.47 6.23
C GLU A 329 20.69 -22.96 6.28
N GLU A 330 20.01 -23.42 7.34
CA GLU A 330 19.56 -24.82 7.44
C GLU A 330 18.54 -25.16 6.34
N VAL A 331 17.60 -24.24 6.07
CA VAL A 331 16.61 -24.42 5.01
C VAL A 331 17.28 -24.43 3.65
N MET A 332 18.12 -23.45 3.35
CA MET A 332 18.84 -23.37 2.08
C MET A 332 19.78 -24.58 1.89
N GLY A 333 20.46 -25.00 2.96
CA GLY A 333 21.31 -26.18 2.96
C GLY A 333 20.54 -27.46 2.64
N ALA A 334 19.33 -27.64 3.18
CA ALA A 334 18.47 -28.77 2.83
C ALA A 334 17.97 -28.68 1.37
N LEU A 335 17.54 -27.50 0.92
CA LEU A 335 17.00 -27.31 -0.42
C LEU A 335 18.04 -27.50 -1.54
N PHE A 336 19.26 -27.00 -1.33
CA PHE A 336 20.33 -27.06 -2.33
C PHE A 336 21.30 -28.23 -2.13
N GLY A 337 21.46 -28.74 -0.90
CA GLY A 337 22.27 -29.91 -0.62
C GLY A 337 21.78 -31.14 -1.37
N ASP A 338 20.46 -31.36 -1.41
CA ASP A 338 19.85 -32.45 -2.16
C ASP A 338 19.94 -32.25 -3.68
N PHE A 339 19.96 -30.98 -4.14
CA PHE A 339 20.05 -30.65 -5.56
C PHE A 339 21.48 -30.83 -6.11
N PHE A 340 22.51 -30.44 -5.34
CA PHE A 340 23.91 -30.50 -5.77
C PHE A 340 24.64 -31.77 -5.32
N GLY A 341 24.13 -32.51 -4.33
CA GLY A 341 24.71 -33.77 -3.85
C GLY A 341 24.74 -34.90 -4.89
N GLY A 342 24.05 -34.75 -6.02
CA GLY A 342 24.11 -35.66 -7.17
C GLY A 342 25.18 -35.34 -8.21
N ILE A 343 25.90 -34.22 -8.09
CA ILE A 343 27.02 -33.87 -8.98
C ILE A 343 28.31 -34.21 -8.23
N PRO A 344 29.03 -35.30 -8.57
CA PRO A 344 30.31 -35.60 -7.94
C PRO A 344 31.23 -34.40 -8.10
N ALA A 345 31.80 -33.93 -6.98
CA ALA A 345 32.77 -32.84 -7.00
C ALA A 345 33.86 -33.14 -8.05
N PRO A 346 34.19 -32.20 -8.95
CA PRO A 346 35.30 -32.41 -9.86
C PRO A 346 36.55 -32.63 -9.02
N LEU A 347 37.20 -33.78 -9.23
CA LEU A 347 38.50 -34.08 -8.65
C LEU A 347 39.46 -32.97 -9.07
N VAL A 348 39.69 -32.01 -8.18
CA VAL A 348 40.76 -31.04 -8.31
C VAL A 348 42.06 -31.83 -8.18
N LYS A 349 42.79 -31.97 -9.30
CA LYS A 349 44.15 -32.49 -9.32
C LYS A 349 45.13 -31.44 -8.86
#